data_AF-A0AA49JZM6-F1
#
_entry.id   AF-A0AA49JZM6-F1
#
_cell.length_a   1.000
_cell.length_b   1.000
_cell.length_c   1.000
_cell.angle_alpha   90.00
_cell.angle_beta   90.00
_cell.angle_gamma   90.00
#
_symmetry.space_group_name_H-M   'P 1'
#
loop_
_entity.id
_entity.type
_entity.pdbx_description
1 polymer ?
#
loop_
_entity_poly.entity_id
_entity_poly.type
_entity_poly.pdbx_seq_one_letter_code
_entity_poly.pdbx_strand_id
1 'polypeptide(L)'
;MLRGDKRVEVLEAELTRVRRAFEAALDAVPEAKRQLAPPGRWSAAQIVWHLAKVERSVARLIERKNAEIGPMATVPPGPSSHAVLKVLDHVPFLDRSRRLEAPEGIRPPEQVDLVAERGRLADGRVQLLAAAYESGPRLSLIQHPHVYFGDFNGWQWLLMVARHEERHLLQLQETVAALG
;
A
#
# COMPACT_ATOMS: atom_id res chain seq x y z
N MET A 1 11.03 -1.63 -27.49
CA MET A 1 9.98 -1.59 -26.46
C MET A 1 10.47 -2.44 -25.30
N LEU A 2 11.04 -1.83 -24.25
CA LEU A 2 11.51 -2.57 -23.07
C LEU A 2 10.28 -3.26 -22.47
N ARG A 3 10.22 -4.60 -22.51
CA ARG A 3 9.21 -5.34 -21.75
C ARG A 3 9.43 -5.01 -20.28
N GLY A 4 8.35 -4.66 -19.58
CA GLY A 4 8.37 -4.47 -18.13
C GLY A 4 8.88 -5.71 -17.42
N ASP A 5 9.43 -5.52 -16.22
CA ASP A 5 9.80 -6.66 -15.38
C ASP A 5 8.53 -7.44 -15.01
N LYS A 6 8.42 -8.69 -15.46
CA LYS A 6 7.24 -9.55 -15.22
C LYS A 6 6.81 -9.63 -13.75
N ARG A 7 7.74 -9.44 -12.81
CA ARG A 7 7.44 -9.45 -11.37
C ARG A 7 6.68 -8.20 -10.96
N VAL A 8 7.05 -7.05 -11.53
CA VAL A 8 6.32 -5.78 -11.35
C VAL A 8 4.94 -5.89 -11.99
N GLU A 9 4.82 -6.48 -13.17
CA GLU A 9 3.52 -6.73 -13.82
C GLU A 9 2.59 -7.60 -12.94
N VAL A 10 3.12 -8.66 -12.32
CA VAL A 10 2.36 -9.51 -11.38
C VAL A 10 1.91 -8.73 -10.14
N LEU A 11 2.79 -7.90 -9.58
CA LEU A 11 2.45 -7.06 -8.42
C LEU A 11 1.47 -5.94 -8.78
N GLU A 12 1.59 -5.35 -9.96
CA GLU A 12 0.63 -4.37 -10.49
C GLU A 12 -0.76 -4.96 -10.64
N ALA A 13 -0.86 -6.20 -11.15
CA ALA A 13 -2.13 -6.91 -11.24
C ALA A 13 -2.76 -7.12 -9.85
N GLU A 14 -1.96 -7.51 -8.85
CA GLU A 14 -2.44 -7.67 -7.48
C GLU A 14 -2.87 -6.34 -6.85
N LEU A 15 -2.04 -5.30 -6.97
CA LEU A 15 -2.36 -3.94 -6.52
C LEU A 15 -3.66 -3.43 -7.17
N THR A 16 -3.87 -3.72 -8.45
CA THR A 16 -5.10 -3.35 -9.17
C THR A 16 -6.30 -4.15 -8.67
N ARG A 17 -6.15 -5.45 -8.46
CA ARG A 17 -7.21 -6.32 -7.93
C ARG A 17 -7.69 -5.82 -6.57
N VAL A 18 -6.75 -5.54 -5.66
CA VAL A 18 -7.06 -5.06 -4.31
C VAL A 18 -7.71 -3.68 -4.36
N ARG A 19 -7.16 -2.74 -5.14
CA ARG A 19 -7.75 -1.40 -5.30
C ARG A 19 -9.18 -1.43 -5.81
N ARG A 20 -9.46 -2.27 -6.80
CA ARG A 20 -10.84 -2.43 -7.30
C ARG A 20 -11.79 -2.93 -6.22
N ALA A 21 -11.36 -3.89 -5.40
CA ALA A 21 -12.17 -4.39 -4.30
C ALA A 21 -12.40 -3.32 -3.21
N PHE A 22 -11.36 -2.54 -2.89
CA PHE A 22 -11.46 -1.43 -1.94
C PHE A 22 -12.40 -0.32 -2.42
N GLU A 23 -12.21 0.17 -3.65
CA GLU A 23 -13.06 1.22 -4.23
C GLU A 23 -14.52 0.76 -4.35
N ALA A 24 -14.77 -0.49 -4.75
CA ALA A 24 -16.12 -1.04 -4.80
C ALA A 24 -16.80 -1.06 -3.41
N ALA A 25 -16.06 -1.45 -2.37
CA ALA A 25 -16.56 -1.40 -1.00
C ALA A 25 -16.80 0.03 -0.50
N LEU A 26 -15.92 0.97 -0.86
CA LEU A 26 -16.06 2.38 -0.51
C LEU A 26 -17.27 3.03 -1.19
N ASP A 27 -17.46 2.75 -2.49
CA ASP A 27 -18.59 3.29 -3.26
C ASP A 27 -19.93 2.76 -2.76
N ALA A 28 -19.96 1.53 -2.23
CA ALA A 28 -21.13 0.94 -1.56
C ALA A 28 -21.47 1.59 -0.21
N VAL A 29 -20.54 2.35 0.41
CA VAL A 29 -20.84 3.10 1.64
C VAL A 29 -21.73 4.30 1.30
N PRO A 30 -22.91 4.45 1.94
CA PRO A 30 -23.75 5.61 1.76
C PRO A 30 -22.97 6.90 2.02
N GLU A 31 -23.12 7.92 1.17
CA GLU A 31 -22.34 9.15 1.23
C GLU A 31 -22.39 9.80 2.62
N ALA A 32 -23.59 9.87 3.22
CA ALA A 32 -23.80 10.40 4.56
C ALA A 32 -23.04 9.65 5.67
N LYS A 33 -22.63 8.39 5.44
CA LYS A 33 -21.87 7.57 6.39
C LYS A 33 -20.35 7.65 6.18
N ARG A 34 -19.85 8.13 5.03
CA ARG A 34 -18.42 8.06 4.69
C ARG A 34 -17.51 8.86 5.64
N GLN A 35 -18.05 9.91 6.24
CA GLN A 35 -17.35 10.76 7.22
C GLN A 35 -17.57 10.32 8.67
N LEU A 36 -18.51 9.41 8.94
CA LEU A 36 -18.83 9.00 10.30
C LEU A 36 -17.78 8.00 10.81
N ALA A 37 -17.17 8.33 11.95
CA ALA A 37 -16.24 7.46 12.65
C ALA A 37 -16.94 6.85 13.88
N PRO A 38 -17.10 5.52 13.96
CA PRO A 38 -17.52 4.87 15.20
C PRO A 38 -16.50 5.10 16.33
N PRO A 39 -16.90 4.98 17.61
CA PRO A 39 -15.99 5.16 18.74
C PRO A 39 -14.72 4.32 18.62
N GLY A 40 -13.57 4.98 18.71
CA GLY A 40 -12.25 4.33 18.63
C GLY A 40 -11.87 3.78 17.26
N ARG A 41 -12.63 4.06 16.20
CA ARG A 41 -12.39 3.62 14.81
C ARG A 41 -12.18 4.83 13.90
N TRP A 42 -11.70 4.56 12.69
CA TRP A 42 -11.61 5.55 11.62
C TRP A 42 -12.87 5.53 10.76
N SER A 43 -13.27 6.68 10.26
CA SER A 43 -14.26 6.78 9.18
C SER A 43 -13.71 6.21 7.87
N ALA A 44 -14.59 5.96 6.90
CA ALA A 44 -14.18 5.53 5.57
C ALA A 44 -13.23 6.56 4.93
N ALA A 45 -13.51 7.86 5.10
CA ALA A 45 -12.66 8.93 4.59
C ALA A 45 -11.25 8.92 5.23
N GLN A 46 -11.16 8.72 6.54
CA GLN A 46 -9.89 8.59 7.25
C GLN A 46 -9.06 7.39 6.79
N ILE A 47 -9.71 6.26 6.46
CA ILE A 47 -9.03 5.10 5.88
C ILE A 47 -8.44 5.44 4.51
N VAL A 48 -9.18 6.13 3.63
CA VAL A 48 -8.68 6.57 2.31
C VAL A 48 -7.49 7.52 2.46
N TRP A 49 -7.58 8.49 3.36
CA TRP A 49 -6.46 9.40 3.67
C TRP A 49 -5.20 8.62 4.04
N HIS A 50 -5.35 7.63 4.93
CA HIS A 50 -4.24 6.83 5.42
C HIS A 50 -3.59 6.01 4.30
N LEU A 51 -4.41 5.35 3.46
CA LEU A 51 -3.93 4.64 2.29
C LEU A 51 -3.16 5.56 1.33
N ALA A 52 -3.70 6.74 1.03
CA ALA A 52 -3.06 7.71 0.14
C ALA A 52 -1.70 8.15 0.69
N LYS A 53 -1.63 8.39 2.00
CA LYS A 53 -0.41 8.80 2.68
C LYS A 53 0.65 7.69 2.67
N VAL A 54 0.28 6.45 2.99
CA VAL A 54 1.20 5.31 3.04
C VAL A 54 1.73 4.99 1.64
N GLU A 55 0.85 4.85 0.64
CA GLU A 55 1.23 4.47 -0.73
C GLU A 55 2.23 5.47 -1.33
N ARG A 56 1.97 6.78 -1.22
CA ARG A 56 2.89 7.84 -1.67
C ARG A 56 4.19 7.87 -0.88
N SER A 57 4.18 7.46 0.38
CA SER A 57 5.40 7.41 1.19
C SER A 57 6.28 6.24 0.78
N VAL A 58 5.69 5.09 0.43
CA VAL A 58 6.40 3.94 -0.13
C VAL A 58 6.94 4.26 -1.52
N ALA A 59 6.15 4.91 -2.39
CA ALA A 59 6.62 5.33 -3.71
C ALA A 59 7.89 6.18 -3.61
N ARG A 60 7.85 7.24 -2.80
CA ARG A 60 9.02 8.10 -2.55
C ARG A 60 10.18 7.39 -1.88
N LEU A 61 9.91 6.40 -1.03
CA LEU A 61 10.96 5.57 -0.43
C LEU A 61 11.72 4.79 -1.52
N ILE A 62 10.97 4.13 -2.42
CA ILE A 62 11.54 3.35 -3.51
C ILE A 62 12.35 4.27 -4.45
N GLU A 63 11.79 5.41 -4.86
CA GLU A 63 12.48 6.41 -5.70
C GLU A 63 13.82 6.85 -5.08
N ARG A 64 13.79 7.31 -3.82
CA ARG A 64 15.00 7.78 -3.13
C ARG A 64 16.04 6.67 -3.01
N LYS A 65 15.61 5.47 -2.58
CA LYS A 65 16.53 4.34 -2.40
C LYS A 65 17.10 3.85 -3.73
N ASN A 66 16.32 3.87 -4.81
CA ASN A 66 16.81 3.52 -6.14
C ASN A 66 17.86 4.53 -6.65
N ALA A 67 17.68 5.82 -6.36
CA ALA A 67 18.63 6.88 -6.72
C ALA A 67 19.96 6.78 -5.95
N GLU A 68 19.94 6.23 -4.72
CA GLU A 68 21.14 5.99 -3.91
C GLU A 68 22.00 4.80 -4.43
N ILE A 69 21.43 3.91 -5.26
CA ILE A 69 22.16 2.75 -5.78
C ILE A 69 23.13 3.20 -6.88
N GLY A 70 24.41 2.83 -6.75
CA GLY A 70 25.42 3.11 -7.77
C GLY A 70 25.16 2.40 -9.11
N PRO A 71 25.66 2.93 -10.23
CA PRO A 71 25.41 2.36 -11.57
C PRO A 71 26.04 0.97 -11.75
N MET A 72 27.10 0.66 -11.00
CA MET A 72 27.83 -0.62 -11.06
C MET A 72 27.40 -1.60 -9.97
N ALA A 73 26.29 -1.34 -9.26
CA ALA A 73 25.83 -2.22 -8.20
C ALA A 73 25.45 -3.61 -8.76
N THR A 74 25.97 -4.66 -8.13
CA THR A 74 25.59 -6.03 -8.46
C THR A 74 24.22 -6.32 -7.86
N VAL A 75 23.23 -6.59 -8.72
CA VAL A 75 21.86 -6.88 -8.29
C VAL A 75 21.75 -8.36 -7.88
N PRO A 76 21.42 -8.68 -6.61
CA PRO A 76 21.19 -10.06 -6.21
C PRO A 76 19.91 -10.62 -6.86
N PRO A 77 19.79 -11.95 -6.96
CA PRO A 77 18.58 -12.57 -7.45
C PRO A 77 17.36 -12.12 -6.63
N GLY A 78 16.34 -11.63 -7.31
CA GLY A 78 15.02 -11.36 -6.71
C GLY A 78 14.14 -12.61 -6.65
N PRO A 79 12.92 -12.51 -6.10
CA PRO A 79 11.94 -13.58 -6.23
C PRO A 79 11.65 -13.86 -7.71
N SER A 80 11.15 -15.06 -8.02
CA SER A 80 10.57 -15.34 -9.33
C SER A 80 9.20 -14.68 -9.47
N SER A 81 8.70 -14.51 -10.69
CA SER A 81 7.33 -14.01 -10.93
C SER A 81 6.24 -14.90 -10.32
N HIS A 82 6.51 -16.20 -10.14
CA HIS A 82 5.58 -17.14 -9.49
C HIS A 82 5.60 -17.05 -7.96
N ALA A 83 6.68 -16.52 -7.38
CA ALA A 83 6.88 -16.41 -5.94
C ALA A 83 6.74 -14.98 -5.40
N VAL A 84 6.71 -13.96 -6.26
CA VAL A 84 6.71 -12.56 -5.83
C VAL A 84 5.49 -12.19 -4.97
N LEU A 85 4.34 -12.82 -5.18
CA LEU A 85 3.15 -12.61 -4.35
C LEU A 85 3.22 -13.29 -2.96
N LYS A 86 4.23 -14.14 -2.74
CA LYS A 86 4.43 -14.95 -1.52
C LYS A 86 5.53 -14.42 -0.62
N VAL A 87 6.24 -13.36 -1.03
CA VAL A 87 7.41 -12.83 -0.27
C VAL A 87 7.05 -12.25 1.10
N LEU A 88 5.75 -12.13 1.40
CA LEU A 88 5.21 -11.68 2.68
C LEU A 88 4.23 -12.68 3.33
N ASP A 89 4.15 -13.94 2.87
CA ASP A 89 3.21 -14.93 3.44
C ASP A 89 3.46 -15.22 4.93
N HIS A 90 4.69 -14.98 5.40
CA HIS A 90 5.08 -15.11 6.80
C HIS A 90 4.67 -13.90 7.67
N VAL A 91 4.18 -12.81 7.07
CA VAL A 91 3.80 -11.58 7.77
C VAL A 91 2.27 -11.54 7.94
N PRO A 92 1.75 -11.43 9.18
CA PRO A 92 0.32 -11.53 9.44
C PRO A 92 -0.43 -10.21 9.17
N PHE A 93 -0.35 -9.66 7.95
CA PHE A 93 -0.99 -8.39 7.59
C PHE A 93 -2.51 -8.41 7.82
N LEU A 94 -3.15 -9.55 7.56
CA LEU A 94 -4.60 -9.69 7.63
C LEU A 94 -5.09 -10.10 9.03
N ASP A 95 -4.19 -10.32 9.99
CA ASP A 95 -4.58 -10.57 11.37
C ASP A 95 -5.13 -9.28 12.01
N ARG A 96 -6.46 -9.17 12.05
CA ARG A 96 -7.19 -8.05 12.64
C ARG A 96 -7.44 -8.20 14.14
N SER A 97 -7.01 -9.31 14.77
CA SER A 97 -7.11 -9.50 16.23
C SER A 97 -6.20 -8.52 17.00
N ARG A 98 -5.11 -8.08 16.35
CA ARG A 98 -4.17 -7.10 16.88
C ARG A 98 -4.38 -5.75 16.23
N ARG A 99 -4.67 -4.74 17.05
CA ARG A 99 -4.69 -3.34 16.63
C ARG A 99 -3.24 -2.85 16.47
N LEU A 100 -2.91 -2.42 15.25
CA LEU A 100 -1.64 -1.75 14.95
C LEU A 100 -1.93 -0.25 14.91
N GLU A 101 -1.25 0.51 15.75
CA GLU A 101 -1.42 1.96 15.81
C GLU A 101 -0.67 2.63 14.66
N ALA A 102 -1.31 3.55 13.95
CA ALA A 102 -0.57 4.36 12.99
C ALA A 102 0.43 5.26 13.75
N PRO A 103 1.72 5.28 13.36
CA PRO A 103 2.66 6.31 13.79
C PRO A 103 2.08 7.70 13.54
N GLU A 104 2.46 8.67 14.38
CA GLU A 104 1.86 10.01 14.41
C GLU A 104 1.82 10.68 13.02
N GLY A 105 2.90 10.61 12.25
CA GLY A 105 3.00 11.23 10.91
C GLY A 105 2.14 10.58 9.82
N ILE A 106 1.52 9.43 10.09
CA ILE A 106 0.60 8.73 9.18
C ILE A 106 -0.75 8.41 9.84
N ARG A 107 -1.07 9.03 10.98
CA ARG A 107 -2.42 8.98 11.55
C ARG A 107 -3.34 9.94 10.79
N PRO A 108 -4.56 9.54 10.39
CA PRO A 108 -5.46 10.42 9.66
C PRO A 108 -5.94 11.59 10.53
N PRO A 109 -6.17 12.78 9.92
CA PRO A 109 -6.77 13.91 10.60
C PRO A 109 -8.25 13.65 10.91
N GLU A 110 -8.85 14.48 11.76
CA GLU A 110 -10.28 14.37 12.09
C GLU A 110 -11.18 14.61 10.88
N GLN A 111 -10.88 15.64 10.10
CA GLN A 111 -11.63 15.99 8.88
C GLN A 111 -10.81 15.63 7.64
N VAL A 112 -11.48 14.96 6.69
CA VAL A 112 -10.86 14.51 5.45
C VAL A 112 -11.70 14.96 4.26
N ASP A 113 -11.06 15.64 3.32
CA ASP A 113 -11.60 15.83 1.98
C ASP A 113 -11.46 14.52 1.19
N LEU A 114 -12.50 13.70 1.23
CA LEU A 114 -12.50 12.38 0.60
C LEU A 114 -12.23 12.44 -0.91
N VAL A 115 -12.75 13.46 -1.61
CA VAL A 115 -12.56 13.58 -3.07
C VAL A 115 -11.10 13.86 -3.37
N ALA A 116 -10.50 14.81 -2.66
CA ALA A 116 -9.07 15.10 -2.81
C ALA A 116 -8.20 13.89 -2.45
N GLU A 117 -8.51 13.16 -1.37
CA GLU A 117 -7.70 11.99 -0.98
C GLU A 117 -7.87 10.80 -1.94
N ARG A 118 -9.04 10.58 -2.55
CA ARG A 118 -9.19 9.59 -3.63
C ARG A 118 -8.30 9.95 -4.83
N GLY A 119 -8.24 11.23 -5.19
CA GLY A 119 -7.31 11.74 -6.21
C GLY A 119 -5.84 11.44 -5.85
N ARG A 120 -5.43 11.79 -4.63
CA ARG A 120 -4.06 11.51 -4.16
C ARG A 120 -3.74 10.02 -4.06
N LEU A 121 -4.72 9.18 -3.77
CA LEU A 121 -4.58 7.73 -3.73
C LEU A 121 -4.42 7.14 -5.14
N ALA A 122 -5.06 7.72 -6.16
CA ALA A 122 -4.85 7.38 -7.56
C ALA A 122 -3.48 7.84 -8.05
N ASP A 123 -3.09 9.09 -7.77
CA ASP A 123 -1.77 9.64 -8.13
C ASP A 123 -0.65 8.84 -7.46
N GLY A 124 -0.84 8.44 -6.20
CA GLY A 124 0.08 7.58 -5.46
C GLY A 124 0.33 6.24 -6.16
N ARG A 125 -0.68 5.66 -6.82
CA ARG A 125 -0.53 4.41 -7.58
C ARG A 125 0.34 4.60 -8.80
N VAL A 126 0.10 5.69 -9.55
CA VAL A 126 0.92 6.04 -10.71
C VAL A 126 2.38 6.23 -10.29
N GLN A 127 2.61 6.98 -9.22
CA GLN A 127 3.95 7.22 -8.68
C GLN A 127 4.64 5.91 -8.24
N LEU A 128 3.94 5.06 -7.49
CA LEU A 128 4.47 3.78 -7.02
C LEU A 128 4.89 2.86 -8.16
N LEU A 129 4.05 2.75 -9.19
CA LEU A 129 4.34 1.90 -10.35
C LEU A 129 5.50 2.47 -11.17
N ALA A 130 5.55 3.79 -11.39
CA ALA A 130 6.68 4.43 -12.05
C ALA A 130 8.00 4.12 -11.33
N ALA A 131 8.03 4.31 -10.00
CA ALA A 131 9.19 4.00 -9.17
C ALA A 131 9.59 2.51 -9.23
N ALA A 132 8.61 1.60 -9.24
CA ALA A 132 8.84 0.17 -9.33
C ALA A 132 9.40 -0.25 -10.69
N TYR A 133 8.83 0.26 -11.79
CA TYR A 133 9.30 -0.04 -13.15
C TYR A 133 10.69 0.55 -13.41
N GLU A 134 10.97 1.76 -12.92
CA GLU A 134 12.29 2.38 -13.01
C GLU A 134 13.34 1.61 -12.20
N SER A 135 12.97 1.09 -11.03
CA SER A 135 13.87 0.28 -10.20
C SER A 135 14.10 -1.11 -10.80
N GLY A 136 13.05 -1.74 -11.33
CA GLY A 136 13.09 -3.08 -11.91
C GLY A 136 13.79 -4.10 -10.98
N PRO A 137 14.79 -4.86 -11.46
CA PRO A 137 15.54 -5.80 -10.64
C PRO A 137 16.23 -5.17 -9.41
N ARG A 138 16.55 -3.86 -9.44
CA ARG A 138 17.21 -3.15 -8.34
C ARG A 138 16.34 -3.04 -7.10
N LEU A 139 15.04 -3.36 -7.19
CA LEU A 139 14.18 -3.55 -6.01
C LEU A 139 14.78 -4.53 -4.99
N SER A 140 15.59 -5.52 -5.43
CA SER A 140 16.28 -6.43 -4.50
C SER A 140 17.36 -5.75 -3.64
N LEU A 141 17.90 -4.61 -4.08
CA LEU A 141 18.93 -3.84 -3.38
C LEU A 141 18.36 -2.79 -2.42
N ILE A 142 17.10 -2.39 -2.62
CA ILE A 142 16.41 -1.47 -1.70
C ILE A 142 16.17 -2.22 -0.41
N GLN A 143 16.60 -1.65 0.72
CA GLN A 143 16.38 -2.17 2.07
C GLN A 143 15.88 -1.03 2.97
N HIS A 144 14.76 -1.25 3.64
CA HIS A 144 14.24 -0.30 4.62
C HIS A 144 13.33 -1.01 5.64
N PRO A 145 13.44 -0.69 6.94
CA PRO A 145 12.62 -1.33 7.97
C PRO A 145 11.17 -0.87 7.89
N HIS A 146 10.25 -1.83 7.92
CA HIS A 146 8.85 -1.61 8.24
C HIS A 146 8.67 -1.49 9.76
N VAL A 147 7.91 -0.48 10.19
CA VAL A 147 7.73 -0.12 11.61
C VAL A 147 7.34 -1.30 12.52
N TYR A 148 6.55 -2.24 11.99
CA TYR A 148 6.05 -3.39 12.75
C TYR A 148 6.70 -4.73 12.40
N PHE A 149 7.28 -4.85 11.21
CA PHE A 149 7.58 -6.16 10.61
C PHE A 149 9.05 -6.33 10.23
N GLY A 150 9.91 -5.40 10.63
CA GLY A 150 11.34 -5.48 10.39
C GLY A 150 11.71 -5.16 8.95
N ASP A 151 12.86 -5.65 8.52
CA ASP A 151 13.46 -5.24 7.25
C ASP A 151 12.73 -5.81 6.04
N PHE A 152 12.36 -4.92 5.12
CA PHE A 152 11.79 -5.26 3.83
C PHE A 152 12.69 -4.78 2.70
N ASN A 153 12.83 -5.63 1.68
CA ASN A 153 13.38 -5.23 0.40
C ASN A 153 12.35 -4.51 -0.48
N GLY A 154 12.76 -3.97 -1.64
CA GLY A 154 11.85 -3.27 -2.55
C GLY A 154 10.67 -4.10 -3.06
N TRP A 155 10.86 -5.41 -3.29
CA TRP A 155 9.76 -6.32 -3.69
C TRP A 155 8.74 -6.48 -2.56
N GLN A 156 9.23 -6.63 -1.34
CA GLN A 156 8.40 -6.72 -0.13
C GLN A 156 7.68 -5.40 0.13
N TRP A 157 8.33 -4.24 -0.02
CA TRP A 157 7.66 -2.94 0.09
C TRP A 157 6.53 -2.77 -0.92
N LEU A 158 6.73 -3.23 -2.16
CA LEU A 158 5.69 -3.16 -3.20
C LEU A 158 4.51 -4.09 -2.90
N LEU A 159 4.75 -5.35 -2.50
CA LEU A 159 3.68 -6.27 -2.08
C LEU A 159 3.00 -5.80 -0.79
N MET A 160 3.74 -5.16 0.12
CA MET A 160 3.20 -4.64 1.38
C MET A 160 2.07 -3.65 1.11
N VAL A 161 2.21 -2.76 0.11
CA VAL A 161 1.13 -1.81 -0.25
C VAL A 161 -0.18 -2.55 -0.56
N ALA A 162 -0.13 -3.65 -1.32
CA ALA A 162 -1.31 -4.46 -1.58
C ALA A 162 -1.89 -5.09 -0.30
N ARG A 163 -1.05 -5.72 0.53
CA ARG A 163 -1.49 -6.35 1.80
C ARG A 163 -2.02 -5.35 2.81
N HIS A 164 -1.45 -4.15 2.83
CA HIS A 164 -1.90 -3.03 3.64
C HIS A 164 -3.28 -2.55 3.20
N GLU A 165 -3.49 -2.40 1.89
CA GLU A 165 -4.79 -2.04 1.34
C GLU A 165 -5.86 -3.12 1.61
N GLU A 166 -5.52 -4.41 1.49
CA GLU A 166 -6.41 -5.51 1.90
C GLU A 166 -6.79 -5.45 3.38
N ARG A 167 -5.82 -5.17 4.26
CA ARG A 167 -6.08 -4.98 5.69
C ARG A 167 -7.06 -3.82 5.93
N HIS A 168 -6.94 -2.73 5.18
CA HIS A 168 -7.82 -1.57 5.31
C HIS A 168 -9.19 -1.74 4.63
N LEU A 169 -9.30 -2.62 3.65
CA LEU A 169 -10.60 -3.10 3.16
C LEU A 169 -11.37 -3.81 4.28
N LEU A 170 -10.72 -4.70 5.02
CA LEU A 170 -11.35 -5.34 6.20
C LEU A 170 -11.75 -4.29 7.25
N GLN A 171 -10.87 -3.33 7.54
CA GLN A 171 -11.19 -2.25 8.48
C GLN A 171 -12.37 -1.40 8.01
N LEU A 172 -12.46 -1.10 6.71
CA LEU A 172 -13.59 -0.36 6.13
C LEU A 172 -14.90 -1.12 6.36
N GLN A 173 -14.91 -2.42 6.09
CA GLN A 173 -16.08 -3.27 6.32
C GLN A 173 -16.48 -3.29 7.81
N GLU A 174 -15.52 -3.43 8.72
CA GLU A 174 -15.75 -3.34 10.17
C GLU A 174 -16.33 -1.98 10.59
N THR A 175 -15.79 -0.88 10.03
CA THR A 175 -16.27 0.48 10.30
C THR A 175 -17.71 0.65 9.84
N VAL A 176 -18.04 0.19 8.63
CA VAL A 176 -19.40 0.31 8.07
C VAL A 176 -20.38 -0.52 8.87
N ALA A 177 -20.04 -1.76 9.22
CA ALA A 177 -20.89 -2.62 10.05
C ALA A 177 -21.18 -2.00 11.44
N ALA A 178 -20.24 -1.26 12.01
CA ALA A 178 -20.40 -0.57 13.29
C ALA A 178 -21.31 0.67 13.21
N LEU A 179 -21.68 1.14 12.01
CA LEU A 179 -22.58 2.28 11.79
C LEU A 179 -24.06 1.86 11.58
N GLY A 180 -24.37 0.56 11.66
CA GLY A 180 -25.70 0.01 11.31
C GLY A 180 -26.04 0.24 9.85
#